data_AF-A0A7C4KK33-F1
#
_entry.id   AF-A0A7C4KK33-F1
#
_cell.length_a   1.000
_cell.length_b   1.000
_cell.length_c   1.000
_cell.angle_alpha   90.00
_cell.angle_beta   90.00
_cell.angle_gamma   90.00
#
_symmetry.space_group_name_H-M   'P 1'
#
loop_
_entity.id
_entity.type
_entity.pdbx_description
1 polymer ?
#
loop_
_entity_poly.entity_id
_entity_poly.type
_entity_poly.pdbx_seq_one_letter_code
_entity_poly.pdbx_strand_id
1 'polypeptide(L)'
;MGDDLAIHHVGQKHAMQQIISGYNPNTAPAIAVPTAQHRAIPNLVGPYNGNARQLLARDVKNLKKYTDVPIANLRELIELNKQMYPNAFKKR
;
A
#
# COMPACT_ATOMS: atom_id res chain seq x y z
N MET A 1 7.90 -0.46 26.12
CA MET A 1 6.97 -1.36 25.41
C MET A 1 6.48 -0.62 24.19
N GLY A 2 6.51 -1.24 23.01
CA GLY A 2 5.93 -0.66 21.79
C GLY A 2 4.40 -0.73 21.84
N ASP A 3 3.74 -0.01 20.94
CA ASP A 3 2.28 0.03 20.79
C ASP A 3 1.69 -1.19 20.04
N ASP A 4 2.52 -2.21 19.78
CA ASP A 4 2.22 -3.40 18.97
C ASP A 4 1.69 -3.10 17.55
N LEU A 5 1.93 -1.89 17.04
CA LEU A 5 1.57 -1.48 15.69
C LEU A 5 2.73 -1.64 14.72
N ALA A 6 2.40 -1.97 13.47
CA ALA A 6 3.32 -2.00 12.36
C ALA A 6 2.78 -1.16 11.20
N ILE A 7 3.68 -0.41 10.55
CA ILE A 7 3.35 0.41 9.40
C ILE A 7 3.34 -0.45 8.14
N HIS A 8 2.17 -0.56 7.51
CA HIS A 8 2.01 -1.16 6.20
C HIS A 8 2.08 -0.09 5.11
N HIS A 9 3.13 -0.10 4.28
CA HIS A 9 3.16 0.74 3.07
C HIS A 9 2.18 0.20 2.03
N VAL A 10 1.44 1.11 1.40
CA VAL A 10 0.36 0.74 0.49
C VAL A 10 0.85 0.86 -0.93
N GLY A 11 0.83 -0.27 -1.63
CA GLY A 11 1.81 -0.53 -2.66
C GLY A 11 3.11 -0.95 -1.97
N GLN A 12 3.38 -2.25 -1.95
CA GLN A 12 4.61 -2.77 -1.35
C GLN A 12 5.81 -1.97 -1.85
N LYS A 13 6.56 -1.39 -0.90
CA LYS A 13 7.63 -0.42 -1.13
C LYS A 13 8.55 -0.82 -2.28
N HIS A 14 9.00 -2.06 -2.29
CA HIS A 14 9.90 -2.57 -3.31
C HIS A 14 9.30 -2.58 -4.73
N ALA A 15 8.03 -2.94 -4.86
CA ALA A 15 7.34 -2.95 -6.15
C ALA A 15 6.96 -1.54 -6.61
N MET A 16 6.56 -0.65 -5.69
CA MET A 16 6.27 0.75 -6.02
C MET A 16 7.49 1.50 -6.54
N GLN A 17 8.67 1.26 -5.94
CA GLN A 17 9.95 1.82 -6.39
C GLN A 17 10.30 1.43 -7.83
N GLN A 18 9.84 0.28 -8.31
CA GLN A 18 10.11 -0.20 -9.68
C GLN A 18 9.22 0.49 -10.73
N ILE A 19 8.00 0.91 -10.37
CA ILE A 19 6.97 1.31 -11.34
C ILE A 19 6.52 2.76 -11.23
N ILE A 20 6.85 3.46 -10.14
CA ILE A 20 6.52 4.87 -9.94
C ILE A 20 7.81 5.70 -9.92
N SER A 21 8.01 6.49 -10.98
CA SER A 21 9.12 7.45 -11.02
C SER A 21 8.96 8.50 -9.91
N GLY A 22 10.04 8.76 -9.17
CA GLY A 22 10.05 9.69 -8.04
C GLY A 22 9.39 9.16 -6.76
N TYR A 23 9.12 7.86 -6.65
CA TYR A 23 8.56 7.28 -5.43
C TYR A 23 9.48 7.49 -4.22
N ASN A 24 8.96 8.13 -3.19
CA ASN A 24 9.67 8.33 -1.92
C ASN A 24 9.02 7.47 -0.82
N PRO A 25 9.67 6.39 -0.36
CA PRO A 25 9.09 5.51 0.66
C PRO A 25 8.89 6.18 2.02
N ASN A 26 9.62 7.25 2.31
CA ASN A 26 9.53 7.95 3.60
C ASN A 26 8.29 8.84 3.70
N THR A 27 7.69 9.18 2.55
CA THR A 27 6.52 10.05 2.48
C THR A 27 5.32 9.36 1.82
N ALA A 28 5.51 8.17 1.24
CA ALA A 28 4.44 7.43 0.58
C ALA A 28 3.32 7.05 1.56
N PRO A 29 2.05 7.03 1.10
CA PRO A 29 0.93 6.69 1.97
C PRO A 29 1.10 5.30 2.59
N ALA A 30 0.79 5.20 3.88
CA ALA A 30 0.89 3.98 4.66
C ALA A 30 -0.23 3.95 5.71
N ILE A 31 -0.49 2.78 6.27
CA ILE A 31 -1.48 2.58 7.33
C ILE A 31 -0.86 1.78 8.47
N ALA A 32 -1.09 2.22 9.71
CA ALA A 32 -0.73 1.46 10.89
C ALA A 32 -1.77 0.37 11.13
N VAL A 33 -1.33 -0.88 11.30
CA VAL A 33 -2.18 -2.02 11.65
C VAL A 33 -1.51 -2.83 12.78
N PRO A 34 -2.25 -3.62 13.57
CA PRO A 34 -1.65 -4.50 14.57
C PRO A 34 -0.59 -5.41 13.95
N THR A 35 0.53 -5.61 14.66
CA THR A 35 1.68 -6.39 14.17
C THR A 35 1.30 -7.80 13.72
N ALA A 36 0.36 -8.44 14.43
CA ALA A 36 -0.17 -9.75 14.05
C ALA A 36 -0.87 -9.73 12.68
N GLN A 37 -1.68 -8.70 12.42
CA GLN A 37 -2.39 -8.52 11.16
C GLN A 37 -1.41 -8.15 10.03
N HIS A 38 -0.43 -7.29 10.33
CA HIS A 38 0.63 -6.94 9.39
C HIS A 38 1.37 -8.19 8.87
N ARG A 39 1.71 -9.11 9.76
CA ARG A 39 2.41 -10.37 9.41
C ARG A 39 1.56 -11.32 8.58
N ALA A 40 0.24 -11.21 8.61
CA ALA A 40 -0.67 -12.03 7.80
C ALA A 40 -0.77 -11.56 6.34
N ILE A 41 -0.32 -10.34 6.02
CA ILE A 41 -0.40 -9.79 4.67
C ILE A 41 0.68 -10.45 3.78
N PRO A 42 0.30 -11.05 2.62
CA PRO A 42 1.27 -11.70 1.72
C PRO A 42 2.28 -10.73 1.12
N ASN A 43 3.57 -11.07 1.24
CA ASN A 43 4.65 -10.32 0.61
C ASN A 43 4.74 -10.55 -0.90
N LEU A 44 5.19 -9.53 -1.62
CA LEU A 44 5.59 -9.57 -3.03
C LEU A 44 7.11 -9.44 -3.05
N VAL A 45 7.77 -10.46 -3.58
CA VAL A 45 9.23 -10.56 -3.63
C VAL A 45 9.66 -10.59 -5.09
N GLY A 46 10.76 -9.90 -5.39
CA GLY A 46 11.36 -9.88 -6.73
C GLY A 46 10.77 -8.82 -7.67
N PRO A 47 11.08 -8.93 -8.98
CA PRO A 47 10.62 -8.00 -9.99
C PRO A 47 9.09 -7.94 -10.08
N TYR A 48 8.55 -6.74 -10.22
CA TYR A 48 7.12 -6.51 -10.40
C TYR A 48 6.85 -5.93 -11.80
N ASN A 49 6.17 -6.72 -12.63
CA ASN A 49 5.87 -6.35 -14.03
C ASN A 49 4.44 -5.79 -14.23
N GLY A 50 3.70 -5.56 -13.13
CA GLY A 50 2.37 -4.95 -13.19
C GLY A 50 2.43 -3.41 -13.17
N ASN A 51 1.27 -2.77 -13.16
CA ASN A 51 1.18 -1.31 -13.03
C ASN A 51 0.76 -0.86 -11.63
N ALA A 52 0.96 0.43 -11.33
CA ALA A 52 0.68 1.01 -10.02
C ALA A 52 -0.75 0.75 -9.52
N ARG A 53 -1.74 0.74 -10.41
CA ARG A 53 -3.15 0.47 -10.03
C ARG A 53 -3.37 -0.97 -9.62
N GLN A 54 -2.78 -1.91 -10.35
CA GLN A 54 -2.89 -3.33 -10.03
C GLN A 54 -2.26 -3.59 -8.66
N LEU A 55 -1.11 -2.97 -8.39
CA LEU A 55 -0.44 -3.07 -7.10
C LEU A 55 -1.27 -2.46 -5.96
N LEU A 56 -1.80 -1.24 -6.15
CA LEU A 56 -2.68 -0.59 -5.18
C LEU A 56 -3.95 -1.42 -4.91
N ALA A 57 -4.60 -1.94 -5.95
CA ALA A 57 -5.80 -2.76 -5.83
C ALA A 57 -5.52 -4.07 -5.09
N ARG A 58 -4.37 -4.72 -5.36
CA ARG A 58 -3.92 -5.92 -4.64
C ARG A 58 -3.75 -5.62 -3.16
N ASP A 59 -3.06 -4.55 -2.81
CA ASP A 59 -2.73 -4.26 -1.42
C ASP A 59 -3.97 -3.82 -0.62
N VAL A 60 -4.88 -3.05 -1.21
CA VAL A 60 -6.18 -2.76 -0.60
C VAL A 60 -7.01 -4.03 -0.38
N LYS A 61 -7.01 -4.96 -1.34
CA LYS A 61 -7.69 -6.25 -1.19
C LYS A 61 -7.07 -7.08 -0.06
N ASN A 62 -5.76 -7.05 0.07
CA ASN A 62 -5.05 -7.74 1.15
C ASN A 62 -5.36 -7.11 2.51
N LEU A 63 -5.30 -5.78 2.63
CA LEU A 63 -5.69 -5.09 3.86
C LEU A 63 -7.12 -5.46 4.26
N LYS A 64 -8.08 -5.42 3.34
CA LYS A 64 -9.46 -5.82 3.60
C LYS A 64 -9.59 -7.29 4.06
N LYS A 65 -8.72 -8.18 3.59
CA LYS A 65 -8.80 -9.63 3.85
C LYS A 65 -8.08 -10.04 5.15
N TYR A 66 -6.96 -9.40 5.47
CA TYR A 66 -6.03 -9.85 6.51
C TYR A 66 -5.98 -8.93 7.73
N THR A 67 -6.75 -7.83 7.72
CA THR A 67 -6.77 -6.83 8.78
C THR A 67 -8.21 -6.39 9.06
N ASP A 68 -8.42 -5.73 10.19
CA ASP A 68 -9.73 -5.14 10.55
C ASP A 68 -9.85 -3.67 10.12
N VAL A 69 -9.04 -3.23 9.15
CA VAL A 69 -9.06 -1.84 8.68
C VAL A 69 -10.46 -1.50 8.13
N PRO A 70 -11.10 -0.42 8.63
CA PRO A 70 -12.41 -0.01 8.13
C PRO A 70 -12.38 0.35 6.65
N ILE A 71 -13.48 0.07 5.93
CA ILE A 71 -13.62 0.37 4.50
C ILE A 71 -13.43 1.88 4.22
N ALA A 72 -13.81 2.74 5.15
CA ALA A 72 -13.60 4.19 5.04
C ALA A 72 -12.11 4.54 4.91
N ASN A 73 -11.27 3.98 5.78
CA ASN A 73 -9.81 4.17 5.76
C ASN A 73 -9.19 3.61 4.48
N LEU A 74 -9.68 2.48 3.95
CA LEU A 74 -9.22 1.95 2.66
C LEU A 74 -9.52 2.90 1.50
N ARG A 75 -10.67 3.59 1.52
CA ARG A 75 -11.03 4.58 0.50
C ARG A 75 -10.14 5.81 0.59
N GLU A 76 -9.94 6.34 1.79
CA GLU A 76 -9.03 7.47 2.02
C GLU A 76 -7.62 7.15 1.54
N LEU A 77 -7.12 5.96 1.87
CA LEU A 77 -5.82 5.49 1.46
C LEU A 77 -5.64 5.38 -0.07
N ILE A 78 -6.70 5.00 -0.79
CA ILE A 78 -6.71 5.03 -2.26
C ILE A 78 -6.60 6.46 -2.78
N GLU A 79 -7.36 7.39 -2.19
CA GLU A 79 -7.35 8.79 -2.62
C GLU A 79 -6.01 9.46 -2.33
N LEU A 80 -5.39 9.20 -1.18
CA LEU A 80 -4.03 9.68 -0.85
C LEU A 80 -2.99 9.20 -1.88
N ASN A 81 -3.06 7.93 -2.31
CA ASN A 81 -2.17 7.41 -3.35
C ASN A 81 -2.36 8.13 -4.69
N LYS A 82 -3.61 8.38 -5.09
CA LYS A 82 -3.92 9.12 -6.32
C LYS A 82 -3.46 10.58 -6.27
N GLN A 83 -3.61 11.23 -5.12
CA GLN A 83 -3.19 12.61 -4.92
C GLN A 83 -1.66 12.74 -4.94
N MET A 84 -0.94 11.80 -4.31
CA MET A 84 0.52 11.85 -4.22
C MET A 84 1.21 11.44 -5.51
N TYR A 85 0.65 10.49 -6.26
CA TYR A 85 1.23 9.98 -7.50
C TYR A 85 0.24 10.06 -8.68
N PRO A 86 -0.24 11.26 -9.05
CA PRO A 86 -1.35 11.42 -10.00
C PRO A 86 -1.05 10.83 -11.38
N ASN A 87 0.20 10.94 -11.84
CA ASN A 87 0.62 10.38 -13.12
C ASN A 87 0.61 8.84 -13.14
N ALA A 88 0.97 8.20 -12.02
CA ALA A 88 0.94 6.75 -11.89
C ALA A 88 -0.49 6.18 -11.86
N PHE A 89 -1.45 6.98 -11.38
CA PHE A 89 -2.84 6.57 -11.20
C PHE A 89 -3.83 7.23 -12.19
N LYS A 90 -3.35 7.95 -13.22
CA LYS A 90 -4.18 8.65 -14.23
C LYS A 90 -4.93 7.69 -15.13
N LYS A 91 -6.27 7.82 -15.26
CA LYS A 91 -7.11 6.95 -16.13
C LYS A 91 -6.59 7.11 -17.56
N ARG A 92 -6.20 5.97 -18.15
CA ARG A 92 -5.87 5.92 -19.58
C ARG A 92 -7.20 5.87 -20.32
#